data_AF-A0A9Q4MHW8-F1
#
_entry.id   AF-A0A9Q4MHW8-F1
#
_cell.length_a   1.000
_cell.length_b   1.000
_cell.length_c   1.000
_cell.angle_alpha   90.00
_cell.angle_beta   90.00
_cell.angle_gamma   90.00
#
_symmetry.space_group_name_H-M   'P 1'
#
loop_
_entity.id
_entity.type
_entity.pdbx_description
1 polymer ?
#
loop_
_entity_poly.entity_id
_entity_poly.type
_entity_poly.pdbx_seq_one_letter_code
_entity_poly.pdbx_strand_id
1 'polypeptide(L)'
;SGESSTAGTYSGGNLKSVVDEAAGAIHLQLADSPKFGNVVINNGGKISGLTAGTEDTDAVNLSQLKSISDTVDKGWTLTASGANGSKVVSGGAVDLKNTDGNLTISKSDDSNDVVFN
;
A
#
# COMPACT_ATOMS: atom_id res chain seq x y z
N SER A 1 -42.44 -19.64 16.68
CA SER A 1 -41.40 -20.49 16.08
C SER A 1 -40.16 -19.65 15.89
N GLY A 2 -38.99 -20.14 16.31
CA GLY A 2 -37.72 -19.47 16.04
C GLY A 2 -37.33 -19.65 14.58
N GLU A 3 -37.86 -18.79 13.71
CA GLU A 3 -37.40 -18.67 12.34
C GLU A 3 -36.03 -17.99 12.35
N SER A 4 -34.93 -18.74 12.36
CA SER A 4 -33.63 -18.24 11.91
C SER A 4 -32.64 -19.39 11.72
N SER A 5 -32.66 -20.05 10.56
CA SER A 5 -31.41 -20.60 10.04
C SER A 5 -30.74 -19.47 9.28
N THR A 6 -29.76 -18.82 9.90
CA THR A 6 -28.95 -17.83 9.20
C THR A 6 -28.15 -18.56 8.12
N ALA A 7 -28.16 -18.05 6.89
CA ALA A 7 -27.31 -18.55 5.82
C ALA A 7 -25.86 -18.09 6.09
N GLY A 8 -24.89 -19.02 6.15
CA GLY A 8 -23.48 -18.69 6.38
C GLY A 8 -22.56 -19.89 6.56
N THR A 9 -21.27 -19.72 6.26
CA THR A 9 -20.22 -20.68 6.65
C THR A 9 -19.74 -20.31 8.06
N TYR A 10 -20.08 -21.14 9.03
CA TYR A 10 -19.68 -20.94 10.42
C TYR A 10 -18.34 -21.62 10.68
N SER A 11 -17.38 -20.89 11.25
CA SER A 11 -16.21 -21.53 11.85
C SER A 11 -16.52 -21.83 13.31
N GLY A 12 -16.70 -23.11 13.64
CA GLY A 12 -16.70 -23.58 15.03
C GLY A 12 -15.37 -23.31 15.76
N GLY A 13 -14.35 -22.83 15.04
CA GLY A 13 -13.06 -22.45 15.59
C GLY A 13 -12.97 -21.03 16.14
N ASN A 14 -13.89 -20.11 15.80
CA ASN A 14 -13.77 -18.73 16.26
C ASN A 14 -14.35 -18.51 17.65
N LEU A 15 -15.49 -19.15 17.96
CA LEU A 15 -16.19 -18.99 19.23
C LEU A 15 -16.30 -20.33 19.94
N LYS A 16 -15.93 -20.35 21.21
CA LYS A 16 -16.14 -21.48 22.11
C LYS A 16 -17.09 -21.05 23.23
N SER A 17 -18.19 -21.78 23.41
CA SER A 17 -18.98 -21.67 24.64
C SER A 17 -18.37 -22.57 25.72
N VAL A 18 -18.26 -22.03 26.93
CA VAL A 18 -17.82 -22.76 28.11
C VAL A 18 -18.90 -22.61 29.17
N VAL A 19 -19.41 -23.72 29.66
CA VAL A 19 -20.39 -23.73 30.77
C VAL A 19 -19.60 -23.72 32.07
N ASP A 20 -19.87 -22.74 32.93
CA ASP A 20 -19.46 -22.74 34.33
C ASP A 20 -20.67 -23.18 35.16
N GLU A 21 -20.72 -24.47 35.49
CA GLU A 21 -21.82 -25.06 36.25
C GLU A 21 -21.85 -24.56 37.70
N ALA A 22 -20.70 -24.20 38.28
CA ALA A 22 -20.63 -23.70 39.64
C ALA A 22 -21.17 -22.27 39.76
N ALA A 23 -20.91 -21.44 38.75
CA ALA A 23 -21.45 -20.08 38.66
C ALA A 23 -22.84 -20.00 37.99
N GLY A 24 -23.32 -21.09 37.39
CA GLY A 24 -24.55 -21.11 36.60
C GLY A 24 -24.48 -20.21 35.36
N ALA A 25 -23.30 -20.05 34.77
CA ALA A 25 -23.03 -19.10 33.68
C ALA A 25 -22.55 -19.78 32.40
N ILE A 26 -22.73 -19.11 31.27
CA ILE A 26 -22.11 -19.49 29.99
C ILE A 26 -21.13 -18.39 29.61
N HIS A 27 -19.87 -18.75 29.44
CA HIS A 27 -18.85 -17.87 28.89
C HIS A 27 -18.74 -18.06 27.38
N LEU A 28 -18.57 -16.94 26.67
CA LEU A 28 -18.20 -16.94 25.26
C LEU A 28 -16.73 -16.51 25.16
N GLN A 29 -15.91 -17.38 24.58
CA GLN A 29 -14.49 -17.12 24.34
C GLN A 29 -14.24 -16.98 22.83
N LEU A 30 -13.44 -15.98 22.45
CA LEU A 30 -12.98 -15.80 21.07
C LEU A 30 -11.61 -16.46 20.90
N ALA A 31 -11.35 -17.02 19.73
CA ALA A 31 -10.03 -17.55 19.39
C ALA A 31 -8.96 -16.45 19.33
N ASP A 32 -7.73 -16.78 19.72
CA ASP A 32 -6.58 -15.87 19.64
C ASP A 32 -6.27 -15.44 18.20
N SER A 33 -6.59 -16.29 17.21
CA SER A 33 -6.45 -16.01 15.79
C SER A 33 -7.73 -16.35 15.03
N PRO A 34 -8.78 -15.51 15.13
CA PRO A 34 -10.05 -15.81 14.50
C PRO A 34 -9.92 -15.74 12.97
N LYS A 35 -10.65 -16.63 12.29
CA LYS A 35 -10.65 -16.77 10.83
C LYS A 35 -12.03 -16.46 10.24
N PHE A 36 -12.08 -15.52 9.30
CA PHE A 36 -13.28 -15.11 8.57
C PHE A 36 -13.05 -15.34 7.08
N GLY A 37 -13.61 -16.42 6.53
CA GLY A 37 -13.26 -16.87 5.19
C GLY A 37 -11.76 -17.17 5.10
N ASN A 38 -11.04 -16.50 4.20
CA ASN A 38 -9.59 -16.63 4.07
C ASN A 38 -8.80 -15.72 5.01
N VAL A 39 -9.44 -14.71 5.59
CA VAL A 39 -8.77 -13.72 6.44
C VAL A 39 -8.55 -14.29 7.84
N VAL A 40 -7.32 -14.23 8.32
CA VAL A 40 -6.95 -14.58 9.70
C VAL A 40 -6.43 -13.34 10.39
N ILE A 41 -7.02 -13.01 11.54
CA ILE A 41 -6.57 -11.92 12.40
C ILE A 41 -5.56 -12.48 13.41
N ASN A 42 -4.54 -11.69 13.76
CA ASN A 42 -3.48 -12.06 14.70
C ASN A 42 -2.71 -13.35 14.32
N ASN A 43 -2.46 -13.58 13.03
CA ASN A 43 -1.60 -14.66 12.55
C ASN A 43 -0.12 -14.33 12.80
N GLY A 44 0.32 -14.52 14.04
CA GLY A 44 1.61 -14.02 14.53
C GLY A 44 1.71 -12.50 14.38
N GLY A 45 0.73 -11.78 14.94
CA GLY A 45 0.63 -10.31 14.92
C GLY A 45 0.21 -9.69 13.58
N LYS A 46 -0.16 -10.50 12.58
CA LYS A 46 -0.54 -10.03 11.24
C LYS A 46 -2.03 -10.25 10.95
N ILE A 47 -2.57 -9.46 10.03
CA ILE A 47 -3.78 -9.80 9.28
C ILE A 47 -3.31 -10.46 7.98
N SER A 48 -3.63 -11.74 7.79
CA SER A 48 -3.19 -12.52 6.63
C SER A 48 -4.36 -13.07 5.84
N GLY A 49 -4.13 -13.44 4.58
CA GLY A 49 -5.18 -13.93 3.68
C GLY A 49 -6.06 -12.84 3.08
N LEU A 50 -5.65 -11.57 3.20
CA LEU A 50 -6.30 -10.43 2.55
C LEU A 50 -5.92 -10.40 1.06
N THR A 51 -6.92 -10.62 0.19
CA THR A 51 -6.81 -10.42 -1.25
C THR A 51 -6.51 -8.96 -1.57
N ALA A 52 -5.85 -8.68 -2.69
CA ALA A 52 -5.62 -7.31 -3.13
C ALA A 52 -6.97 -6.59 -3.35
N GLY A 53 -7.12 -5.40 -2.77
CA GLY A 53 -8.31 -4.57 -2.98
C GLY A 53 -8.37 -4.03 -4.41
N THR A 54 -9.59 -3.84 -4.93
CA THR A 54 -9.83 -3.30 -6.28
C THR A 54 -10.68 -2.04 -6.27
N GLU A 55 -11.45 -1.80 -5.21
CA GLU A 55 -12.29 -0.62 -5.02
C GLU A 55 -11.69 0.38 -4.03
N ASP A 56 -12.14 1.64 -4.06
CA ASP A 56 -11.63 2.73 -3.22
C ASP A 56 -11.77 2.48 -1.70
N THR A 57 -12.71 1.62 -1.31
CA THR A 57 -13.02 1.29 0.10
C THR A 57 -12.39 -0.02 0.56
N ASP A 58 -11.69 -0.74 -0.33
CA ASP A 58 -11.03 -1.99 0.03
C ASP A 58 -9.76 -1.75 0.85
N ALA A 59 -9.46 -2.67 1.75
CA ALA A 59 -8.17 -2.70 2.41
C ALA A 59 -7.05 -3.12 1.44
N VAL A 60 -5.90 -2.44 1.48
CA VAL A 60 -4.73 -2.80 0.68
C VAL A 60 -3.88 -3.86 1.36
N ASN A 61 -3.31 -4.77 0.57
CA ASN A 61 -2.32 -5.74 1.06
C ASN A 61 -0.88 -5.34 0.70
N LEU A 62 0.11 -6.04 1.27
CA LEU A 62 1.52 -5.68 1.10
C LEU A 62 2.01 -5.74 -0.35
N SER A 63 1.45 -6.61 -1.21
CA SER A 63 1.85 -6.64 -2.62
C SER A 63 1.49 -5.35 -3.36
N GLN A 64 0.35 -4.74 -3.05
CA GLN A 64 -0.05 -3.48 -3.66
C GLN A 64 0.89 -2.34 -3.22
N LEU A 65 1.26 -2.30 -1.93
CA LEU A 65 2.22 -1.32 -1.43
C LEU A 65 3.62 -1.50 -2.07
N LYS A 66 4.08 -2.74 -2.26
CA LYS A 66 5.37 -3.03 -2.93
C LYS A 66 5.39 -2.56 -4.39
N SER A 67 4.30 -2.79 -5.13
CA SER A 67 4.19 -2.31 -6.52
C SER A 67 4.33 -0.79 -6.64
N ILE A 68 3.88 -0.03 -5.64
CA ILE A 68 4.05 1.42 -5.58
C ILE A 68 5.50 1.77 -5.24
N SER A 69 6.10 1.10 -4.25
CA SER A 69 7.49 1.32 -3.84
C SER A 69 8.46 1.15 -5.02
N ASP A 70 8.23 0.17 -5.88
CA ASP A 70 9.06 -0.03 -7.08
C ASP A 70 8.95 1.11 -8.08
N THR A 71 7.93 1.96 -7.98
CA THR A 71 7.65 3.03 -8.95
C THR A 71 8.15 4.39 -8.48
N VAL A 72 8.07 4.66 -7.17
CA VAL A 72 8.39 5.96 -6.57
C VAL A 72 9.81 6.45 -6.85
N ASP A 73 10.79 5.54 -7.03
CA ASP A 73 12.21 5.90 -7.17
C ASP A 73 12.80 5.65 -8.57
N LYS A 74 11.98 5.35 -9.57
CA LYS A 74 12.51 4.99 -10.90
C LYS A 74 13.13 6.18 -11.65
N GLY A 75 12.63 7.40 -11.44
CA GLY A 75 13.18 8.59 -12.10
C GLY A 75 13.23 8.46 -13.64
N TRP A 76 14.05 9.27 -14.28
CA TRP A 76 14.36 9.17 -15.72
C TRP A 76 15.86 9.39 -15.97
N THR A 77 16.36 8.96 -17.13
CA THR A 77 17.78 9.11 -17.49
C THR A 77 17.95 10.30 -18.42
N LEU A 78 18.75 11.29 -17.99
CA LEU A 78 19.18 12.41 -18.81
C LEU A 78 20.46 12.04 -19.59
N THR A 79 20.41 12.10 -20.91
CA THR A 79 21.61 12.06 -21.77
C THR A 79 21.77 13.41 -22.47
N ALA A 80 23.00 13.76 -22.81
CA ALA A 80 23.30 14.94 -23.63
C ALA A 80 24.11 14.49 -24.85
N SER A 81 23.64 14.82 -26.05
CA SER A 81 24.34 14.54 -27.31
C SER A 81 24.78 13.07 -27.50
N GLY A 82 23.96 12.12 -27.02
CA GLY A 82 24.26 10.68 -27.11
C GLY A 82 25.34 10.17 -26.13
N ALA A 83 25.77 11.00 -25.17
CA ALA A 83 26.71 10.59 -24.13
C ALA A 83 26.06 9.77 -23.01
N ASN A 84 26.87 9.37 -22.02
CA ASN A 84 26.44 8.60 -20.85
C ASN A 84 25.28 9.29 -20.10
N GLY A 85 24.37 8.48 -19.58
CA GLY A 85 23.19 8.95 -18.88
C GLY A 85 23.41 9.25 -17.39
N SER A 86 22.70 10.25 -16.88
CA SER A 86 22.57 10.56 -15.45
C SER A 86 21.13 10.32 -15.00
N LYS A 87 20.94 9.56 -13.92
CA LYS A 87 19.60 9.31 -13.38
C LYS A 87 19.11 10.55 -12.60
N VAL A 88 17.96 11.08 -13.01
CA VAL A 88 17.23 12.13 -12.30
C VAL A 88 16.09 11.46 -11.54
N VAL A 89 16.25 11.36 -10.22
CA VAL A 89 15.23 10.78 -9.32
C VAL A 89 14.17 11.83 -8.93
N SER A 90 13.08 11.39 -8.31
CA SER A 90 12.10 12.30 -7.71
C SER A 90 12.78 13.25 -6.71
N GLY A 91 12.49 14.55 -6.80
CA GLY A 91 13.15 15.60 -6.02
C GLY A 91 14.57 15.95 -6.46
N GLY A 92 15.14 15.26 -7.45
CA GLY A 92 16.41 15.62 -8.07
C GLY A 92 16.28 16.85 -8.97
N ALA A 93 17.35 17.65 -9.06
CA ALA A 93 17.41 18.83 -9.92
C ALA A 93 18.32 18.58 -11.14
N VAL A 94 17.97 19.22 -12.25
CA VAL A 94 18.84 19.36 -13.42
C VAL A 94 19.15 20.83 -13.58
N ASP A 95 20.45 21.16 -13.59
CA ASP A 95 20.94 22.53 -13.77
C ASP A 95 21.60 22.66 -15.16
N LEU A 96 20.96 23.43 -16.04
CA LEU A 96 21.42 23.72 -17.40
C LEU A 96 22.29 24.99 -17.43
N LYS A 97 23.27 25.08 -16.52
CA LYS A 97 24.18 26.21 -16.43
C LYS A 97 25.08 26.33 -17.67
N ASN A 98 25.24 27.54 -18.17
CA ASN A 98 26.24 27.88 -19.17
C ASN A 98 27.22 28.92 -18.63
N THR A 99 28.50 28.54 -18.47
CA THR A 99 29.51 29.40 -17.84
C THR A 99 30.36 30.19 -18.82
N ASP A 100 30.40 29.79 -20.09
CA ASP A 100 31.21 30.44 -21.12
C ASP A 100 30.46 31.52 -21.91
N GLY A 101 29.14 31.60 -21.74
CA GLY A 101 28.27 32.60 -22.37
C GLY A 101 27.93 32.31 -23.84
N ASN A 102 28.33 31.17 -24.41
CA ASN A 102 28.04 30.81 -25.80
C ASN A 102 26.54 30.60 -26.11
N LEU A 103 25.73 30.30 -25.08
CA LEU A 103 24.27 30.19 -25.11
C LEU A 103 23.66 31.07 -24.02
N THR A 104 22.53 31.73 -24.33
CA THR A 104 21.72 32.40 -23.30
C THR A 104 20.59 31.47 -22.86
N ILE A 105 20.67 30.95 -21.64
CA ILE A 105 19.67 30.02 -21.07
C ILE A 105 18.93 30.74 -19.95
N SER A 106 17.59 30.75 -20.00
CA SER A 106 16.77 31.50 -19.04
C SER A 106 15.48 30.78 -18.66
N LYS A 107 14.94 31.14 -17.48
CA LYS A 107 13.65 30.75 -16.94
C LYS A 107 13.12 31.92 -16.10
N SER A 108 11.85 32.27 -16.24
CA SER A 108 11.21 33.31 -15.42
C SER A 108 10.66 32.73 -14.12
N ASP A 109 10.40 33.57 -13.13
CA ASP A 109 9.87 33.14 -11.81
C ASP A 109 8.43 32.58 -11.90
N ASP A 110 7.70 32.91 -12.96
CA ASP A 110 6.31 32.55 -13.20
C ASP A 110 6.12 31.45 -14.27
N SER A 111 7.20 30.99 -14.92
CA SER A 111 7.15 29.94 -15.95
C SER A 111 8.08 28.79 -15.61
N ASN A 112 7.69 27.58 -16.01
CA ASN A 112 8.54 26.40 -15.89
C ASN A 112 9.41 26.13 -17.11
N ASP A 113 9.22 26.88 -18.19
CA ASP A 113 9.90 26.67 -19.45
C ASP A 113 11.36 27.09 -19.39
N VAL A 114 12.20 26.29 -20.05
CA VAL A 114 13.60 26.63 -20.28
C VAL A 114 13.71 27.21 -21.69
N VAL A 115 14.21 28.44 -21.80
CA VAL A 115 14.37 29.13 -23.09
C VAL A 115 15.85 29.25 -23.44
N PHE A 116 16.18 28.86 -24.67
CA PHE A 116 17.49 29.06 -25.30
C PHE A 116 17.36 30.22 -26.29
N ASN A 117 18.08 31.32 -26.03
CA ASN A 117 18.08 32.55 -26.85
C ASN A 117 19.42 32.75 -27.58
#